data_AF-A0A7Y4U881-F1
#
_entry.id   AF-A0A7Y4U881-F1
#
_cell.length_a   1.000
_cell.length_b   1.000
_cell.length_c   1.000
_cell.angle_alpha   90.00
_cell.angle_beta   90.00
_cell.angle_gamma   90.00
#
_symmetry.space_group_name_H-M   'P 1'
#
loop_
_entity.id
_entity.type
_entity.pdbx_description
1 polymer ?
#
loop_
_entity_poly.entity_id
_entity_poly.type
_entity_poly.pdbx_seq_one_letter_code
_entity_poly.pdbx_strand_id
1 'polypeptide(L)' 'MLKRAGQLWQKKPFDRYIRNERHFHKAVEYLENNPVAARLCAASADWPWSSAAFAWKR' A
#
# COMPACT_ATOMS: atom_id res chain seq x y z
N MET A 1 2.61 22.94 -10.07
CA MET A 1 1.36 22.55 -9.37
C MET A 1 0.33 22.10 -10.39
N LEU A 2 -0.36 20.99 -10.16
CA LEU A 2 -1.46 20.54 -11.04
C LEU A 2 -2.66 21.48 -10.81
N LYS A 3 -3.05 22.26 -11.83
CA LYS A 3 -4.17 23.23 -11.78
C LYS A 3 -5.54 22.53 -11.72
N ARG A 4 -5.81 21.75 -10.67
CA ARG A 4 -7.06 21.00 -10.45
C ARG A 4 -7.83 21.58 -9.26
N ALA A 5 -9.16 21.60 -9.37
CA ALA A 5 -10.08 22.06 -8.32
C ALA A 5 -11.16 20.99 -8.05
N GLY A 6 -11.68 20.93 -6.82
CA GLY A 6 -12.66 19.93 -6.39
C GLY A 6 -12.19 19.09 -5.20
N GLN A 7 -12.99 18.07 -4.83
CA GLN A 7 -12.68 17.17 -3.71
C GLN A 7 -11.58 16.17 -4.10
N LEU A 8 -10.43 16.24 -3.41
CA LEU A 8 -9.31 15.32 -3.61
C LEU A 8 -9.51 13.97 -2.90
N TRP A 9 -10.08 14.00 -1.69
CA TRP A 9 -10.21 12.85 -0.81
C TRP A 9 -11.62 12.25 -0.84
N GLN A 10 -11.70 10.91 -0.83
CA GLN A 10 -12.97 10.22 -0.63
C GLN A 10 -13.53 10.50 0.77
N LYS A 11 -14.87 10.59 0.92
CA LYS A 11 -15.54 10.99 2.18
C LYS A 11 -15.31 10.05 3.37
N LYS A 12 -15.03 8.76 3.14
CA LYS A 12 -14.86 7.76 4.21
C LYS A 12 -13.59 6.96 3.95
N PRO A 13 -12.68 6.86 4.93
CA PRO A 13 -11.58 5.90 4.85
C PRO A 13 -12.14 4.47 4.97
N PHE A 14 -11.38 3.51 4.46
CA PHE A 14 -11.61 2.10 4.72
C PHE A 14 -10.61 1.63 5.76
N ASP A 15 -11.09 1.20 6.93
CA ASP A 15 -10.28 0.69 8.01
C ASP A 15 -10.64 -0.77 8.35
N ARG A 16 -9.65 -1.51 8.83
CA ARG A 16 -9.82 -2.87 9.33
C ARG A 16 -8.89 -3.12 10.52
N TYR A 17 -9.47 -3.51 11.65
CA TYR A 17 -8.72 -3.81 12.86
C TYR A 17 -7.87 -5.08 12.73
N ILE A 18 -6.58 -5.00 13.08
CA ILE A 18 -5.64 -6.12 13.11
C ILE A 18 -5.83 -6.91 14.40
N ARG A 19 -6.16 -8.19 14.28
CA ARG A 19 -6.63 -9.03 15.41
C ARG A 19 -5.53 -9.86 16.06
N ASN A 20 -4.44 -10.09 15.33
CA ASN A 20 -3.30 -10.88 15.75
C ASN A 20 -2.14 -10.68 14.76
N GLU A 21 -0.98 -11.22 15.12
CA GLU A 21 0.24 -11.19 14.33
C GLU A 21 0.09 -11.81 12.92
N ARG A 22 -0.66 -12.92 12.80
CA ARG A 22 -0.95 -13.52 11.49
C ARG A 22 -1.72 -12.56 10.57
N HIS A 23 -2.71 -11.85 11.10
CA HIS A 23 -3.44 -10.84 10.35
C HIS A 23 -2.52 -9.67 9.98
N PHE A 24 -1.64 -9.25 10.89
CA PHE A 24 -0.65 -8.20 10.62
C PHE A 24 0.23 -8.55 9.41
N HIS A 25 0.89 -9.72 9.42
CA HIS A 25 1.78 -10.11 8.32
C HIS A 25 1.05 -10.24 6.98
N LYS A 26 -0.18 -10.76 6.98
CA LYS A 26 -1.00 -10.80 5.76
C LYS A 26 -1.36 -9.41 5.25
N ALA A 27 -1.63 -8.45 6.14
CA ALA A 27 -1.93 -7.08 5.76
C ALA A 27 -0.70 -6.39 5.16
N VAL A 28 0.49 -6.60 5.73
CA VAL A 28 1.75 -6.08 5.17
C VAL A 28 2.00 -6.68 3.78
N GLU A 29 1.92 -8.00 3.63
CA GLU A 29 2.11 -8.67 2.34
C GLU A 29 1.11 -8.18 1.28
N TYR A 30 -0.15 -7.95 1.66
CA TYR A 30 -1.16 -7.39 0.78
C TYR A 30 -0.79 -5.96 0.34
N LEU A 31 -0.43 -5.08 1.27
CA LEU A 31 -0.05 -3.70 0.98
C LEU A 31 1.16 -3.62 0.05
N GLU A 32 2.18 -4.45 0.30
CA GLU A 32 3.40 -4.51 -0.50
C GLU A 32 3.14 -5.03 -1.93
N ASN A 33 2.18 -5.93 -2.11
CA ASN A 33 1.82 -6.47 -3.42
C ASN A 33 0.76 -5.66 -4.17
N ASN A 34 0.11 -4.67 -3.55
CA ASN A 34 -0.90 -3.83 -4.21
C ASN A 34 -0.39 -3.16 -5.51
N PRO A 35 0.83 -2.60 -5.58
CA PRO A 35 1.36 -2.04 -6.82
C PRO A 35 1.46 -3.07 -7.95
N VAL A 36 1.83 -4.31 -7.63
CA VAL A 36 1.91 -5.42 -8.60
C VAL A 36 0.50 -5.81 -9.07
N ALA A 37 -0.43 -5.99 -8.12
CA ALA A 37 -1.84 -6.28 -8.43
C ALA A 37 -2.50 -5.18 -9.29
N ALA A 38 -2.11 -3.93 -9.08
CA ALA A 38 -2.53 -2.77 -9.87
C ALA A 38 -1.76 -2.60 -11.19
N ARG A 39 -0.79 -3.49 -11.50
CA ARG A 39 0.06 -3.46 -12.70
C ARG A 39 0.92 -2.21 -12.83
N LEU A 40 1.31 -1.63 -11.70
CA LEU A 40 2.17 -0.45 -11.65
C LEU A 40 3.67 -0.82 -11.66
N CYS A 41 4.01 -2.06 -11.29
CA CYS A 41 5.36 -2.61 -11.34
C CYS A 41 5.35 -4.13 -11.51
N ALA A 42 6.52 -4.73 -11.81
CA ALA A 42 6.66 -6.18 -12.02
C ALA A 42 6.86 -6.94 -10.70
N ALA A 43 7.67 -6.40 -9.79
CA ALA A 43 7.84 -6.90 -8.43
C ALA A 43 7.54 -5.81 -7.39
N SER A 44 7.13 -6.20 -6.19
CA SER A 44 6.85 -5.25 -5.09
C SER A 44 8.05 -4.39 -4.72
N ALA A 45 9.27 -4.95 -4.82
CA ALA A 45 10.53 -4.23 -4.58
C ALA A 45 10.82 -3.12 -5.61
N ASP A 46 10.21 -3.18 -6.80
CA ASP A 46 10.39 -2.15 -7.83
C ASP A 46 9.55 -0.88 -7.56
N TRP A 47 8.70 -0.89 -6.52
CA TRP A 47 7.83 0.23 -6.18
C TRP A 47 8.45 1.13 -5.10
N PRO A 48 9.07 2.27 -5.46
CA PRO A 48 9.89 3.07 -4.52
C PRO A 48 9.08 3.78 -3.44
N TRP A 49 7.75 3.79 -3.55
CA TRP A 49 6.84 4.44 -2.61
C TRP A 49 6.20 3.45 -1.63
N SER A 50 6.82 2.28 -1.40
CA SER A 50 6.40 1.26 -0.44
C SER A 50 7.57 0.79 0.41
N SER A 51 7.27 0.22 1.58
CA SER A 51 8.24 -0.48 2.42
C SER A 51 8.94 -1.62 1.67
N ALA A 52 8.30 -2.25 0.69
CA ALA A 52 8.89 -3.36 -0.06
C ALA A 52 10.20 -3.00 -0.79
N ALA A 53 10.38 -1.74 -1.19
CA ALA A 53 11.60 -1.27 -1.85
C ALA A 53 12.76 -1.06 -0.87
N PHE A 54 12.46 -0.86 0.42
CA PHE A 54 13.47 -0.69 1.45
C PHE A 54 13.49 -1.97 2.26
N ALA A 55 14.51 -2.81 2.10
CA ALA A 55 14.64 -4.08 2.83
C ALA A 55 14.60 -3.86 4.35
N TRP A 56 13.41 -3.74 4.91
CA TRP A 56 13.17 -3.66 6.33
C TRP A 56 13.47 -5.05 6.85
N LYS A 57 14.48 -5.17 7.72
CA LYS A 57 14.74 -6.43 8.42
C LYS A 57 13.48 -6.79 9.20
N ARG A 58 12.77 -7.80 8.71
CA ARG A 58 11.73 -8.50 9.47
C ARG A 58 12.38 -9.34 10.55
#